data_AF-A0A7J8M692-F1
#
_entry.id   AF-A0A7J8M692-F1
#
_cell.length_a   1.000
_cell.length_b   1.000
_cell.length_c   1.000
_cell.angle_alpha   90.00
_cell.angle_beta   90.00
_cell.angle_gamma   90.00
#
_symmetry.space_group_name_H-M   'P 1'
#
loop_
_entity.id
_entity.type
_entity.pdbx_description
1 polymer ?
#
loop_
_entity_poly.entity_id
_entity_poly.type
_entity_poly.pdbx_seq_one_letter_code
_entity_poly.pdbx_strand_id
1 'polypeptide(L)'
;MSQSMFSNSRKVSSLSKWRDYSMAEAASFVTKNGTIIVCAVSQPYLPFLNNWLISITRQKHQEKVLVIAEDYATLYKINEKWPGHAGFFNFTSRRPRHLLQILELGYSVMYNDVDMVWFGDPFCYLEGNHDVYFSDDMAAVCGFIPAGPDRIPNGRIILQEPDMGAAKSKPREGTL
;
A
#
# COMPACT_ATOMS: atom_id res chain seq x y z
N MET A 1 3.85 26.66 41.69
CA MET A 1 4.28 25.80 40.56
C MET A 1 3.04 25.46 39.75
N SER A 2 2.81 26.13 38.62
CA SER A 2 1.67 25.87 37.72
C SER A 2 2.08 24.77 36.74
N GLN A 3 1.50 23.58 36.87
CA GLN A 3 1.70 22.50 35.91
C GLN A 3 0.79 22.71 34.69
N SER A 4 1.43 22.70 33.52
CA SER A 4 0.84 22.83 32.18
C SER A 4 -0.20 21.73 31.89
N MET A 5 -1.47 22.12 31.74
CA MET A 5 -2.56 21.27 31.25
C MET A 5 -2.84 21.44 29.74
N PHE A 6 -1.94 22.03 28.95
CA PHE A 6 -2.23 22.47 27.56
C PHE A 6 -1.64 21.61 26.42
N SER A 7 -1.21 20.37 26.68
CA SER A 7 -0.69 19.46 25.63
C SER A 7 -1.61 18.31 25.21
N ASN A 8 -2.56 17.88 26.04
CA ASN A 8 -3.38 16.70 25.69
C ASN A 8 -4.55 17.02 24.75
N SER A 9 -5.18 18.19 24.88
CA SER A 9 -6.35 18.55 24.04
C SER A 9 -6.02 18.66 22.55
N ARG A 10 -4.84 19.23 22.20
CA ARG A 10 -4.35 19.31 20.81
C ARG A 10 -3.99 17.95 20.23
N LYS A 11 -3.46 17.03 21.04
CA LYS A 11 -3.12 15.67 20.58
C LYS A 11 -4.40 14.88 20.30
N VAL A 12 -5.39 14.94 21.19
CA VAL A 12 -6.69 14.26 21.03
C VAL A 12 -7.47 14.81 19.83
N SER A 13 -7.52 16.13 19.63
CA SER A 13 -8.18 16.72 18.44
C SER A 13 -7.46 16.38 17.14
N SER A 14 -6.13 16.25 17.17
CA SER A 14 -5.35 15.80 16.01
C SER A 14 -5.55 14.33 15.68
N LEU A 15 -5.96 13.50 16.64
CA LEU A 15 -6.25 12.09 16.42
C LEU A 15 -7.67 11.88 15.91
N SER A 16 -8.64 12.65 16.41
CA SER A 16 -10.03 12.56 15.92
C SER A 16 -10.15 12.88 14.44
N LYS A 17 -9.35 13.84 13.92
CA LYS A 17 -9.37 14.20 12.49
C LYS A 17 -9.10 13.01 11.55
N TRP A 18 -8.30 12.03 12.01
CA TRP A 18 -7.97 10.86 11.19
C TRP A 18 -9.13 9.86 11.08
N ARG A 19 -10.10 9.92 12.01
CA ARG A 19 -11.34 9.13 11.91
C ARG A 19 -12.24 9.62 10.79
N ASP A 20 -12.22 10.94 10.56
CA ASP A 20 -13.04 11.61 9.56
C ASP A 20 -12.31 11.78 8.22
N TYR A 21 -11.09 11.25 8.11
CA TYR A 21 -10.24 11.40 6.94
C TYR A 21 -10.80 10.57 5.78
N SER A 22 -11.30 11.23 4.75
CA SER A 22 -11.94 10.57 3.61
C SER A 22 -10.93 9.93 2.67
N MET A 23 -11.38 8.97 1.86
CA MET A 23 -10.52 8.31 0.86
C MET A 23 -9.95 9.32 -0.13
N ALA A 24 -10.73 10.31 -0.54
CA ALA A 24 -10.29 11.35 -1.48
C ALA A 24 -9.19 12.24 -0.89
N GLU A 25 -9.33 12.63 0.38
CA GLU A 25 -8.30 13.43 1.07
C GLU A 25 -7.02 12.62 1.32
N ALA A 26 -7.15 11.35 1.70
CA ALA A 26 -6.02 10.46 1.88
C ALA A 26 -5.29 10.18 0.57
N ALA A 27 -6.03 9.87 -0.49
CA ALA A 27 -5.48 9.59 -1.81
C ALA A 27 -4.77 10.81 -2.40
N SER A 28 -5.40 11.99 -2.35
CA SER A 28 -4.79 13.23 -2.85
C SER A 28 -3.53 13.63 -2.09
N PHE A 29 -3.44 13.32 -0.80
CA PHE A 29 -2.25 13.60 0.01
C PHE A 29 -1.03 12.78 -0.40
N VAL A 30 -1.21 11.47 -0.65
CA VAL A 30 -0.10 10.57 -0.97
C VAL A 30 0.20 10.47 -2.47
N THR A 31 -0.70 10.90 -3.35
CA THR A 31 -0.52 10.72 -4.79
C THR A 31 0.73 11.41 -5.29
N LYS A 32 1.59 10.65 -6.00
CA LYS A 32 2.70 11.22 -6.79
C LYS A 32 2.64 10.66 -8.20
N ASN A 33 2.70 11.55 -9.19
CA ASN A 33 2.59 11.19 -10.61
C ASN A 33 1.34 10.34 -10.92
N GLY A 34 0.22 10.64 -10.25
CA GLY A 34 -1.04 9.91 -10.43
C GLY A 34 -1.06 8.48 -9.89
N THR A 35 -0.04 8.05 -9.13
CA THR A 35 0.05 6.69 -8.59
C THR A 35 0.09 6.67 -7.07
N ILE A 36 -0.58 5.69 -6.48
CA ILE A 36 -0.66 5.43 -5.03
C ILE A 36 -0.28 3.97 -4.76
N ILE A 37 0.55 3.75 -3.74
CA ILE A 37 0.86 2.41 -3.22
C ILE A 37 -0.03 2.16 -2.01
N VAL A 38 -0.81 1.08 -2.02
CA VAL A 38 -1.81 0.78 -0.99
C VAL A 38 -1.47 -0.54 -0.31
N CYS A 39 -1.49 -0.55 1.02
CA CYS A 39 -1.48 -1.76 1.83
C CYS A 39 -2.57 -1.70 2.90
N ALA A 40 -3.13 -2.83 3.30
CA ALA A 40 -4.05 -2.91 4.44
C ALA A 40 -3.38 -3.64 5.61
N VAL A 41 -3.50 -3.11 6.83
CA VAL A 41 -2.80 -3.69 8.00
C VAL A 41 -3.49 -3.42 9.33
N SER A 42 -3.41 -4.39 10.25
CA SER A 42 -3.86 -4.28 11.64
C SER A 42 -2.67 -4.26 12.61
N GLN A 43 -2.94 -3.91 13.88
CA GLN A 43 -1.93 -3.61 14.88
C GLN A 43 -0.91 -4.76 15.09
N PRO A 44 -1.32 -6.05 15.09
CA PRO A 44 -0.37 -7.16 15.24
C PRO A 44 0.71 -7.22 14.16
N TYR A 45 0.42 -6.72 12.95
CA TYR A 45 1.32 -6.77 11.79
C TYR A 45 2.16 -5.50 11.61
N LEU A 46 2.10 -4.54 12.54
CA LEU A 46 2.95 -3.35 12.50
C LEU A 46 4.46 -3.62 12.40
N PRO A 47 5.03 -4.70 12.98
CA PRO A 47 6.42 -5.04 12.73
C PRO A 47 6.71 -5.31 11.24
N PHE A 48 5.83 -6.03 10.55
CA PHE A 48 5.94 -6.29 9.11
C PHE A 48 5.81 -4.99 8.31
N LEU A 49 4.81 -4.15 8.63
CA LEU A 49 4.68 -2.82 8.03
C LEU A 49 5.97 -2.00 8.15
N ASN A 50 6.60 -1.98 9.33
CA ASN A 50 7.86 -1.25 9.51
C ASN A 50 8.97 -1.79 8.62
N ASN A 51 9.11 -3.11 8.52
CA ASN A 51 10.11 -3.74 7.65
C ASN A 51 9.86 -3.42 6.17
N TRP A 52 8.60 -3.53 5.75
CA TRP A 52 8.19 -3.18 4.40
C TRP A 52 8.45 -1.70 4.09
N LEU A 53 8.05 -0.78 4.97
CA LEU A 53 8.29 0.66 4.81
C LEU A 53 9.78 1.00 4.70
N ILE A 54 10.66 0.28 5.41
CA ILE A 54 12.12 0.42 5.24
C ILE A 54 12.50 0.07 3.80
N SER A 55 11.98 -1.02 3.24
CA SER A 55 12.25 -1.43 1.86
C SER A 55 11.73 -0.40 0.84
N ILE A 56 10.50 0.12 1.02
CA ILE A 56 9.93 1.17 0.17
C ILE A 56 10.76 2.45 0.23
N THR A 57 11.19 2.84 1.43
CA THR A 57 11.98 4.06 1.64
C THR A 57 13.34 3.98 0.94
N ARG A 58 13.96 2.79 0.92
CA ARG A 58 15.22 2.58 0.18
C ARG A 58 15.07 2.82 -1.33
N GLN A 59 13.88 2.55 -1.88
CA GLN A 59 13.54 2.81 -3.28
C GLN A 59 12.93 4.22 -3.52
N LYS A 60 12.87 5.07 -2.48
CA LYS A 60 12.37 6.45 -2.54
C LYS A 60 10.90 6.60 -2.94
N HIS A 61 10.06 5.61 -2.63
CA HIS A 61 8.62 5.65 -2.94
C HIS A 61 7.71 5.86 -1.72
N GLN A 62 8.27 6.14 -0.54
CA GLN A 62 7.52 6.22 0.72
C GLN A 62 6.42 7.30 0.73
N GLU A 63 6.59 8.37 -0.04
CA GLU A 63 5.58 9.44 -0.13
C GLU A 63 4.29 8.99 -0.81
N LYS A 64 4.33 7.90 -1.59
CA LYS A 64 3.19 7.34 -2.33
C LYS A 64 2.34 6.38 -1.50
N VAL A 65 2.76 6.06 -0.29
CA VAL A 65 2.18 4.98 0.51
C VAL A 65 0.94 5.48 1.26
N LEU A 66 -0.20 4.86 0.99
CA LEU A 66 -1.42 4.93 1.78
C LEU A 66 -1.65 3.60 2.51
N VAL A 67 -1.69 3.65 3.83
CA VAL A 67 -2.02 2.51 4.67
C VAL A 67 -3.51 2.54 5.02
N ILE A 68 -4.24 1.51 4.62
CA ILE A 68 -5.60 1.27 5.08
C ILE A 68 -5.49 0.58 6.44
N ALA A 69 -5.74 1.35 7.50
CA ALA A 69 -5.73 0.85 8.86
C ALA A 69 -6.97 -0.01 9.09
N GLU A 70 -6.79 -1.26 9.53
CA GLU A 70 -7.89 -2.17 9.84
C GLU A 70 -8.46 -1.95 11.26
N ASP A 71 -7.74 -1.20 12.10
CA ASP A 71 -8.14 -0.85 13.47
C ASP A 71 -7.62 0.54 13.86
N TYR A 72 -8.21 1.13 14.91
CA TYR A 72 -7.84 2.48 15.36
C TYR A 72 -6.43 2.57 15.97
N ALA A 73 -5.92 1.49 16.58
CA ALA A 73 -4.58 1.51 17.16
C ALA A 73 -3.52 1.63 16.05
N THR A 74 -3.73 0.95 14.94
CA THR A 74 -2.95 1.09 13.71
C THR A 74 -3.06 2.50 13.14
N LEU A 75 -4.29 3.00 12.96
CA LEU A 75 -4.54 4.34 12.40
C LEU A 75 -3.75 5.43 13.13
N TYR A 76 -3.84 5.44 14.46
CA TYR A 76 -3.16 6.48 15.26
C TYR A 76 -1.66 6.29 15.31
N LYS A 77 -1.18 5.05 15.43
CA LYS A 77 0.26 4.79 15.52
C LYS A 77 0.98 5.13 14.23
N ILE A 78 0.36 4.88 13.07
CA ILE A 78 0.94 5.30 11.78
C ILE A 78 0.88 6.81 11.67
N ASN A 79 -0.27 7.45 11.89
CA ASN A 79 -0.39 8.90 11.72
C ASN A 79 0.38 9.73 12.76
N GLU A 80 0.76 9.17 13.91
CA GLU A 80 1.69 9.82 14.85
C GLU A 80 3.10 9.93 14.25
N LYS A 81 3.52 8.94 13.45
CA LYS A 81 4.85 8.88 12.83
C LYS A 81 4.86 9.45 11.41
N TRP A 82 3.79 9.23 10.65
CA TRP A 82 3.59 9.60 9.26
C TRP A 82 2.18 10.21 9.09
N PRO A 83 1.99 11.49 9.46
CA PRO A 83 0.69 12.15 9.36
C PRO A 83 0.15 12.13 7.92
N GLY A 84 -1.09 11.67 7.74
CA GLY A 84 -1.79 11.63 6.45
C GLY A 84 -1.54 10.36 5.63
N HIS A 85 -0.65 9.48 6.09
CA HIS A 85 -0.36 8.22 5.39
C HIS A 85 -1.28 7.06 5.79
N ALA A 86 -2.19 7.25 6.74
CA ALA A 86 -3.16 6.22 7.10
C ALA A 86 -4.60 6.74 7.18
N GLY A 87 -5.53 5.95 6.64
CA GLY A 87 -6.97 6.17 6.74
C GLY A 87 -7.67 4.91 7.24
N PHE A 88 -8.80 5.09 7.94
CA PHE A 88 -9.66 3.98 8.35
C PHE A 88 -10.93 4.00 7.49
N PHE A 89 -11.06 3.02 6.60
CA PHE A 89 -12.19 2.91 5.68
C PHE A 89 -12.96 1.64 6.01
N ASN A 90 -14.23 1.78 6.38
CA ASN A 90 -15.03 0.73 7.01
C ASN A 90 -14.94 -0.65 6.28
N PHE A 91 -14.64 -1.70 7.04
CA PHE A 91 -14.48 -3.12 6.66
C PHE A 91 -13.39 -3.45 5.63
N THR A 92 -12.40 -4.24 6.03
CA THR A 92 -11.26 -4.68 5.20
C THR A 92 -11.57 -5.88 4.31
N SER A 93 -12.64 -6.63 4.60
CA SER A 93 -13.27 -7.56 3.65
C SER A 93 -13.75 -6.86 2.36
N ARG A 94 -13.61 -5.53 2.29
CA ARG A 94 -13.90 -4.68 1.14
C ARG A 94 -12.65 -4.13 0.47
N ARG A 95 -11.46 -4.72 0.65
CA ARG A 95 -10.22 -4.34 -0.07
C ARG A 95 -10.48 -4.03 -1.56
N PRO A 96 -11.20 -4.87 -2.33
CA PRO A 96 -11.55 -4.53 -3.72
C PRO A 96 -12.32 -3.21 -3.87
N ARG A 97 -13.22 -2.87 -2.93
CA ARG A 97 -13.97 -1.60 -2.96
C ARG A 97 -13.09 -0.40 -2.63
N HIS A 98 -12.13 -0.53 -1.71
CA HIS A 98 -11.20 0.56 -1.41
C HIS A 98 -10.32 0.88 -2.62
N LEU A 99 -9.82 -0.16 -3.31
CA LEU A 99 -9.06 -0.01 -4.55
C LEU A 99 -9.93 0.61 -5.66
N LEU A 100 -11.17 0.16 -5.80
CA LEU A 100 -12.13 0.74 -6.75
C LEU A 100 -12.36 2.23 -6.48
N GLN A 101 -12.56 2.63 -5.22
CA GLN A 101 -12.75 4.04 -4.87
C GLN A 101 -11.55 4.91 -5.28
N ILE A 102 -10.32 4.39 -5.15
CA ILE A 102 -9.11 5.09 -5.58
C ILE A 102 -9.06 5.21 -7.12
N LEU A 103 -9.43 4.16 -7.83
CA LEU A 103 -9.51 4.16 -9.29
C LEU A 103 -10.58 5.12 -9.82
N GLU A 104 -11.75 5.17 -9.17
CA GLU A 104 -12.86 6.10 -9.48
C GLU A 104 -12.46 7.57 -9.28
N LEU A 105 -11.51 7.85 -8.38
CA LEU A 105 -10.91 9.18 -8.20
C LEU A 105 -9.89 9.54 -9.31
N GLY A 106 -9.58 8.62 -10.22
CA GLY A 106 -8.65 8.83 -11.33
C GLY A 106 -7.18 8.62 -10.96
N TYR A 107 -6.90 7.80 -9.95
CA TYR A 107 -5.52 7.43 -9.56
C TYR A 107 -5.20 5.99 -9.96
N SER A 108 -3.95 5.75 -10.34
CA SER A 108 -3.40 4.41 -10.48
C SER A 108 -3.08 3.85 -9.10
N VAL A 109 -3.41 2.59 -8.88
CA VAL A 109 -3.25 1.92 -7.59
C VAL A 109 -2.32 0.73 -7.71
N MET A 110 -1.37 0.65 -6.79
CA MET A 110 -0.48 -0.48 -6.62
C MET A 110 -0.76 -1.10 -5.26
N TYR A 111 -1.45 -2.24 -5.24
CA TYR A 111 -1.71 -2.98 -4.01
C TYR A 111 -0.53 -3.87 -3.68
N ASN A 112 -0.07 -3.81 -2.43
CA ASN A 112 1.01 -4.63 -1.91
C ASN A 112 0.71 -5.03 -0.46
N ASP A 113 0.91 -6.30 -0.12
CA ASP A 113 0.78 -6.78 1.27
C ASP A 113 2.01 -6.40 2.12
N VAL A 114 1.84 -6.29 3.43
CA VAL A 114 2.89 -5.79 4.34
C VAL A 114 3.99 -6.81 4.65
N ASP A 115 3.82 -8.07 4.28
CA ASP A 115 4.82 -9.14 4.41
C ASP A 115 5.79 -9.20 3.22
N MET A 116 5.66 -8.26 2.26
CA MET A 116 6.57 -8.08 1.15
C MET A 116 7.86 -7.33 1.52
N VAL A 117 8.90 -7.52 0.71
CA VAL A 117 10.14 -6.73 0.79
C VAL A 117 10.63 -6.39 -0.61
N TRP A 118 10.86 -5.10 -0.88
CA TRP A 118 11.40 -4.66 -2.16
C TRP A 118 12.93 -4.66 -2.15
N PHE A 119 13.53 -5.54 -2.95
CA PHE A 119 14.97 -5.55 -3.20
C PHE A 119 15.39 -4.53 -4.26
N GLY A 120 14.48 -4.17 -5.16
CA GLY A 120 14.67 -3.16 -6.20
C GLY A 120 13.38 -2.39 -6.47
N ASP A 121 13.44 -1.40 -7.36
CA ASP A 121 12.28 -0.61 -7.75
C ASP A 121 11.36 -1.42 -8.71
N PRO A 122 10.14 -1.80 -8.29
CA PRO A 122 9.23 -2.56 -9.15
C PRO A 122 8.65 -1.72 -10.30
N PHE A 123 8.65 -0.38 -10.19
CA PHE A 123 8.12 0.48 -11.24
C PHE A 123 8.91 0.38 -12.54
N CYS A 124 10.19 -0.05 -12.48
CA CYS A 124 11.02 -0.31 -13.65
C CYS A 124 10.47 -1.43 -14.56
N TYR A 125 9.65 -2.34 -14.03
CA TYR A 125 9.06 -3.45 -14.81
C TYR A 125 7.65 -3.14 -15.32
N LEU A 126 7.08 -2.01 -14.93
CA LEU A 126 5.74 -1.59 -15.34
C LEU A 126 5.81 -0.84 -16.68
N GLU A 127 6.20 -1.57 -17.72
CA GLU A 127 6.34 -1.02 -19.07
C GLU A 127 5.01 -1.06 -19.82
N GLY A 128 4.88 -0.24 -20.87
CA GLY A 128 3.71 -0.22 -21.74
C GLY A 128 2.48 0.52 -21.18
N ASN A 129 1.36 0.33 -21.88
CA ASN A 129 0.09 0.96 -21.58
C ASN A 129 -0.97 -0.11 -21.27
N HIS A 130 -0.84 -0.73 -20.10
CA HIS A 130 -1.76 -1.76 -19.61
C HIS A 130 -2.63 -1.20 -18.48
N ASP A 131 -3.85 -1.69 -18.39
CA ASP A 131 -4.77 -1.33 -17.31
C ASP A 131 -4.51 -2.19 -16.05
N VAL A 132 -3.95 -3.38 -16.22
CA VAL A 132 -3.71 -4.33 -15.13
C VAL A 132 -2.31 -4.94 -15.23
N TYR A 133 -1.62 -5.01 -14.09
CA TYR A 133 -0.37 -5.76 -13.89
C TYR A 133 -0.52 -6.72 -12.71
N PHE A 134 -0.01 -7.94 -12.85
CA PHE A 134 0.05 -8.94 -11.78
C PHE A 134 1.48 -9.47 -11.66
N SER A 135 1.94 -9.74 -10.44
CA SER A 135 3.08 -10.62 -10.21
C SER A 135 2.58 -12.02 -9.86
N ASP A 136 3.10 -13.05 -10.54
CA ASP A 136 2.79 -14.47 -10.29
C ASP A 136 4.05 -15.20 -9.80
N ASP A 137 3.90 -16.02 -8.76
CA ASP A 137 4.93 -16.81 -8.10
C ASP A 137 5.48 -17.97 -8.94
N MET A 138 4.70 -18.51 -9.90
CA MET A 138 5.01 -19.83 -10.48
C MET A 138 5.04 -19.92 -12.01
N ALA A 139 4.77 -18.86 -12.75
CA ALA A 139 5.07 -18.82 -14.18
C ALA A 139 5.14 -17.38 -14.69
N ALA A 140 5.94 -17.16 -15.73
CA ALA A 140 5.88 -15.97 -16.56
C ALA A 140 4.54 -15.94 -17.34
N VAL A 141 3.42 -15.81 -16.64
CA VAL A 141 2.11 -15.55 -17.24
C VAL A 141 1.78 -14.11 -16.91
N CYS A 142 2.24 -13.22 -17.78
CA CYS A 142 1.73 -11.88 -17.76
C CYS A 142 0.35 -11.87 -18.43
N GLY A 143 -0.70 -11.93 -17.61
CA GLY A 143 -2.05 -11.63 -18.04
C GLY A 143 -2.17 -10.13 -18.32
N PHE A 144 -1.82 -9.72 -19.54
CA PHE A 144 -2.03 -8.34 -19.99
C PHE A 144 -3.45 -8.16 -20.49
N ILE A 145 -4.25 -7.32 -19.81
CA ILE A 145 -5.47 -6.79 -20.41
C ILE A 145 -5.08 -5.46 -21.09
N PRO A 146 -5.10 -5.38 -22.43
CA PRO A 146 -4.81 -4.14 -23.14
C PRO A 146 -5.85 -3.08 -22.81
N ALA A 147 -5.42 -1.80 -22.81
CA ALA A 147 -6.28 -0.71 -22.41
C ALA A 147 -7.53 -0.61 -23.29
N GLY A 148 -8.71 -0.53 -22.66
CA GLY A 148 -10.00 -0.39 -23.36
C GLY A 148 -10.23 1.02 -23.95
N PRO A 149 -11.16 1.17 -24.90
CA PRO A 149 -11.49 2.47 -25.50
C PRO A 149 -12.15 3.46 -24.52
N ASP A 150 -12.87 2.97 -23.51
CA ASP A 150 -13.58 3.78 -22.49
C ASP A 150 -12.74 3.99 -21.22
N ARG A 151 -11.50 4.45 -21.39
CA ARG A 151 -10.50 4.50 -20.33
C ARG A 151 -10.79 5.62 -19.31
N ILE A 152 -10.78 5.28 -18.01
CA ILE A 152 -10.60 6.28 -16.94
C ILE A 152 -9.14 6.75 -17.00
N PRO A 153 -8.84 8.06 -17.21
CA PRO A 153 -7.48 8.56 -17.20
C PRO A 153 -6.75 8.12 -15.91
N ASN A 154 -5.58 7.49 -16.05
CA ASN A 154 -4.77 6.95 -14.95
C ASN A 154 -5.39 5.79 -14.13
N GLY A 155 -6.39 5.06 -14.63
CA GLY A 155 -7.00 3.91 -13.92
C GLY A 155 -6.23 2.59 -14.03
N ARG A 156 -4.94 2.53 -13.67
CA ARG A 156 -4.16 1.28 -13.68
C ARG A 156 -4.19 0.60 -12.32
N ILE A 157 -4.33 -0.72 -12.28
CA ILE A 157 -4.21 -1.53 -11.06
C ILE A 157 -3.03 -2.50 -11.16
N ILE A 158 -2.14 -2.44 -10.17
CA ILE A 158 -1.00 -3.35 -10.02
C ILE A 158 -1.23 -4.17 -8.77
N LEU A 159 -1.32 -5.49 -8.90
CA LEU A 159 -1.43 -6.41 -7.76
C LEU A 159 -0.11 -7.14 -7.60
N GLN A 160 0.52 -6.98 -6.45
CA GLN A 160 1.73 -7.70 -6.09
C GLN A 160 1.44 -8.75 -5.03
N GLU A 161 1.89 -9.97 -5.31
CA GLU A 161 1.84 -11.12 -4.41
C GLU A 161 3.26 -11.52 -3.97
N PRO A 162 3.42 -12.06 -2.76
CA PRO A 162 4.71 -12.55 -2.27
C PRO A 162 5.17 -13.79 -2.99
N ASP A 163 6.23 -13.64 -3.81
CA ASP A 163 6.98 -14.76 -4.38
C ASP A 163 7.55 -15.65 -3.27
N MET A 164 6.81 -16.70 -2.94
CA MET A 164 7.20 -17.70 -1.96
C MET A 164 8.26 -18.67 -2.50
N GLY A 165 8.72 -18.48 -3.75
CA GLY A 165 9.84 -19.15 -4.39
C GLY A 165 9.97 -20.58 -3.95
N ALA A 166 9.24 -21.51 -4.59
CA ALA A 166 9.39 -22.93 -4.31
C ALA A 166 10.89 -23.25 -4.35
N ALA A 167 11.49 -23.47 -3.17
CA ALA A 167 12.91 -23.72 -3.05
C ALA A 167 13.23 -24.88 -3.98
N LYS A 168 13.88 -24.60 -5.12
CA LYS A 168 14.29 -25.65 -6.04
C LYS A 168 15.23 -26.54 -5.25
N SER A 169 14.72 -27.68 -4.79
CA SER A 169 15.54 -28.74 -4.25
C SER A 169 16.46 -29.14 -5.39
N LYS A 170 17.73 -28.73 -5.32
CA LYS A 170 18.75 -29.26 -6.23
C LYS A 170 18.68 -30.78 -6.10
N PRO A 171 18.51 -31.54 -7.19
CA PRO A 171 18.68 -32.99 -7.11
C PRO A 171 20.09 -33.23 -6.59
N ARG A 172 20.22 -34.00 -5.50
CA ARG A 172 21.52 -34.46 -5.02
C ARG A 172 22.14 -35.24 -6.18
N GLU A 173 23.23 -34.74 -6.74
CA GLU A 173 24.07 -35.53 -7.62
C GLU A 173 24.50 -36.77 -6.85
N GLY A 174 23.99 -37.93 -7.29
CA GLY A 174 24.43 -39.22 -6.78
C GLY A 174 25.92 -39.36 -7.12
N THR A 175 26.75 -39.38 -6.09
CA THR A 175 28.12 -39.86 -6.22
C THR A 175 28.07 -41.38 -6.21
N LEU A 176 28.73 -41.97 -7.22
CA LEU A 176 28.94 -43.40 -7.43
C LEU A 176 29.54 -44.11 -6.22
#